data_AF-A0A6L3X722-F1
#
_entry.id   AF-A0A6L3X722-F1
#
_cell.length_a   1.000
_cell.length_b   1.000
_cell.length_c   1.000
_cell.angle_alpha   90.00
_cell.angle_beta   90.00
_cell.angle_gamma   90.00
#
_symmetry.space_group_name_H-M   'P 1'
#
loop_
_entity.id
_entity.type
_entity.pdbx_description
1 polymer ?
#
loop_
_entity_poly.entity_id
_entity_poly.type
_entity_poly.pdbx_seq_one_letter_code
_entity_poly.pdbx_strand_id
1 'polypeptide(L)' 'MSTHNTLALLNWYRSKHVAAVKTPAGIVFMGMRNITAEQRRTLLAIPRVDLEAALRIQQ' A
#
# COMPACT_ATOMS: atom_id res chain seq x y z
N MET A 1 -0.50 -6.69 -10.59
CA MET A 1 -1.88 -6.89 -10.08
C MET A 1 -2.78 -5.95 -10.86
N SER A 2 -4.10 -5.98 -10.71
CA SER A 2 -4.95 -4.90 -11.24
C SER A 2 -4.98 -3.73 -10.27
N THR A 3 -4.90 -2.48 -10.74
CA THR A 3 -4.89 -1.27 -9.90
C THR A 3 -6.06 -1.20 -8.91
N HIS A 4 -7.24 -1.71 -9.30
CA HIS A 4 -8.41 -1.82 -8.42
C HIS A 4 -8.18 -2.73 -7.20
N ASN A 5 -7.50 -3.87 -7.40
CA ASN A 5 -7.18 -4.79 -6.30
C ASN A 5 -6.17 -4.17 -5.35
N THR A 6 -5.19 -3.43 -5.89
CA THR A 6 -4.22 -2.68 -5.08
C THR A 6 -4.91 -1.59 -4.26
N LEU A 7 -5.88 -0.86 -4.83
CA LEU A 7 -6.64 0.15 -4.11
C LEU A 7 -7.49 -0.46 -2.98
N ALA A 8 -8.16 -1.59 -3.23
CA ALA A 8 -8.91 -2.31 -2.21
C ALA A 8 -8.01 -2.80 -1.07
N LEU A 9 -6.82 -3.33 -1.39
CA LEU A 9 -5.82 -3.72 -0.38
C LEU A 9 -5.36 -2.51 0.44
N LEU A 10 -5.00 -1.40 -0.20
CA LEU A 10 -4.58 -0.18 0.50
C LEU A 10 -5.68 0.35 1.43
N ASN A 11 -6.94 0.32 1.01
CA ASN A 11 -8.07 0.72 1.85
C ASN A 11 -8.27 -0.22 3.05
N TRP A 12 -8.13 -1.53 2.84
CA TRP A 12 -8.19 -2.51 3.93
C TRP A 12 -7.06 -2.33 4.94
N TYR A 13 -5.84 -2.09 4.45
CA TYR A 13 -4.68 -1.78 5.29
C TYR A 13 -4.84 -0.46 6.02
N ARG A 14 -5.50 0.54 5.43
CA ARG A 14 -5.83 1.81 6.08
C ARG A 14 -6.72 1.61 7.30
N SER A 15 -7.69 0.68 7.25
CA SER A 15 -8.50 0.28 8.41
C SER A 15 -7.67 -0.38 9.52
N LYS A 16 -6.46 -0.86 9.22
CA LYS A 16 -5.49 -1.42 10.19
C LYS A 16 -4.40 -0.42 10.58
N HIS A 17 -4.62 0.87 10.32
CA HIS A 17 -3.64 1.94 10.51
C HIS A 17 -2.36 1.80 9.68
N VAL A 18 -2.41 1.10 8.56
CA VAL A 18 -1.30 1.01 7.60
C VAL A 18 -1.63 1.86 6.38
N ALA A 19 -0.78 2.84 6.10
CA ALA A 19 -0.96 3.75 4.97
C ALA A 19 0.25 3.72 4.05
N ALA A 20 0.03 3.64 2.74
CA ALA A 20 1.05 3.92 1.75
C ALA A 20 1.11 5.44 1.52
N VAL A 21 2.30 6.03 1.65
CA VAL A 21 2.51 7.47 1.48
C VAL A 21 3.58 7.68 0.41
N LYS A 22 3.31 8.59 -0.52
CA LYS A 22 4.30 9.02 -1.52
C LYS A 22 5.24 10.05 -0.88
N THR A 23 6.53 9.74 -0.87
CA THR A 23 7.61 10.64 -0.42
C THR A 23 8.53 10.95 -1.60
N PRO A 24 9.38 12.00 -1.52
CA PRO A 24 10.36 12.31 -2.56
C PRO A 24 11.33 11.16 -2.87
N ALA A 25 11.60 10.29 -1.88
CA ALA A 25 12.45 9.12 -2.03
C ALA A 25 11.72 7.87 -2.58
N GLY A 26 10.38 7.90 -2.67
CA GLY A 26 9.57 6.77 -3.11
C GLY A 26 8.32 6.54 -2.26
N ILE A 27 7.67 5.40 -2.43
CA ILE A 27 6.48 5.02 -1.66
C ILE A 27 6.91 4.32 -0.39
N VAL A 28 6.41 4.79 0.75
CA VAL A 28 6.72 4.27 2.08
C VAL A 28 5.43 3.80 2.75
N PHE A 29 5.47 2.63 3.38
CA PHE A 29 4.35 2.14 4.19
C PHE A 29 4.54 2.58 5.65
N MET A 30 3.65 3.43 6.14
CA MET A 30 3.56 3.81 7.55
C MET A 30 2.66 2.83 8.30
N GLY A 31 2.93 2.59 9.59
CA GLY A 31 2.09 1.74 10.44
C GLY A 31 2.34 0.23 10.33
N MET A 32 3.39 -0.21 9.63
CA MET A 32 3.73 -1.63 9.45
C MET A 32 3.95 -2.43 10.75
N ARG A 33 4.01 -1.78 11.92
CA ARG A 33 4.11 -2.44 13.22
C ARG A 33 2.84 -3.22 13.60
N ASN A 34 1.69 -2.89 13.01
CA ASN A 34 0.38 -3.48 13.33
C ASN A 34 -0.01 -4.67 12.43
N ILE A 35 0.84 -5.08 11.49
CA ILE A 35 0.55 -6.14 10.52
C ILE A 35 1.45 -7.35 10.73
N THR A 36 0.96 -8.51 10.30
CA THR A 36 1.71 -9.77 10.37
C THR A 36 2.84 -9.78 9.33
N ALA A 37 3.81 -10.68 9.52
CA ALA A 37 4.91 -10.86 8.57
C ALA A 37 4.42 -11.26 7.16
N GLU A 38 3.31 -11.99 7.08
CA GLU A 38 2.69 -12.39 5.80
C GLU A 38 2.06 -11.19 5.09
N GLN A 39 1.28 -10.38 5.81
CA GLN A 39 0.69 -9.13 5.29
C GLN A 39 1.77 -8.15 4.80
N ARG A 40 2.88 -8.06 5.55
CA ARG A 40 4.04 -7.26 5.16
C ARG A 40 4.64 -7.75 3.84
N ARG A 41 4.79 -9.07 3.66
CA ARG A 41 5.25 -9.65 2.39
C ARG A 41 4.29 -9.33 1.26
N THR A 42 2.99 -9.42 1.48
CA THR A 42 1.97 -9.07 0.48
C THR A 42 2.08 -7.60 0.06
N LEU A 43 2.24 -6.66 1.01
CA LEU A 43 2.41 -5.24 0.72
C LEU A 43 3.70 -4.94 -0.06
N LEU A 44 4.80 -5.60 0.29
CA LEU A 44 6.08 -5.45 -0.40
C LEU A 44 6.11 -6.13 -1.78
N ALA A 45 5.23 -7.10 -2.00
CA ALA A 45 5.07 -7.77 -3.29
C ALA A 45 4.22 -6.94 -4.29
N ILE A 46 3.55 -5.87 -3.85
CA ILE A 46 2.78 -5.02 -4.74
C ILE A 46 3.74 -4.29 -5.70
N PRO A 47 3.54 -4.38 -7.03
CA PRO A 47 4.35 -3.65 -7.99
C PRO A 47 4.29 -2.14 -7.75
N ARG A 48 5.43 -1.47 -7.88
CA ARG A 48 5.53 -0.02 -7.72
C ARG A 48 4.57 0.74 -8.64
N VAL A 49 4.44 0.30 -9.89
CA VAL A 49 3.50 0.88 -10.88
C VAL A 49 2.05 0.84 -10.40
N ASP A 50 1.65 -0.26 -9.76
CA ASP A 50 0.29 -0.42 -9.24
C ASP A 50 0.06 0.46 -7.99
N LEU A 51 1.07 0.60 -7.13
CA LEU A 51 1.00 1.49 -5.97
C LEU A 51 0.91 2.95 -6.39
N GLU A 52 1.68 3.39 -7.37
CA GLU A 52 1.63 4.77 -7.86
C GLU A 52 0.30 5.08 -8.53
N ALA A 53 -0.24 4.14 -9.33
CA ALA A 53 -1.55 4.29 -9.93
C ALA A 53 -2.66 4.33 -8.87
N ALA A 54 -2.62 3.46 -7.86
CA ALA A 54 -3.59 3.45 -6.77
C ALA A 54 -3.52 4.72 -5.90
N LEU A 55 -2.32 5.21 -5.59
CA LEU A 55 -2.14 6.46 -4.84
C LEU A 55 -2.65 7.68 -5.62
N ARG A 56 -2.49 7.68 -6.95
CA ARG A 56 -3.01 8.74 -7.82
C ARG A 56 -4.55 8.77 -7.84
N ILE A 57 -5.21 7.63 -7.67
CA ILE A 57 -6.68 7.53 -7.60
C ILE A 57 -7.21 7.96 -6.22
N GLN A 58 -6.40 7.81 -5.15
CA GLN A 58 -6.78 8.21 -3.79
C GLN A 58 -6.60 9.71 -3.49
N GLN A 59 -5.93 10.48 -4.36
CA GLN A 59 -5.80 11.94 -4.23
C GLN A 59 -7.05 12.67 -4.73
#